data_AF-A0A2V6U7Y6-F1
#
_entry.id   AF-A0A2V6U7Y6-F1
#
_cell.length_a   1.000
_cell.length_b   1.000
_cell.length_c   1.000
_cell.angle_alpha   90.00
_cell.angle_beta   90.00
_cell.angle_gamma   90.00
#
_symmetry.space_group_name_H-M   'P 1'
#
loop_
_entity.id
_entity.type
_entity.pdbx_description
1 polymer ?
#
loop_
_entity_poly.entity_id
_entity_poly.type
_entity_poly.pdbx_seq_one_letter_code
_entity_poly.pdbx_strand_id
1 'polypeptide(L)' 'MRGVLIYEYRPALLHAKTMVIDGIWATVGSTTLDHRSFALNEELNVVVSGDGFGC' A
#
# COMPACT_ATOMS: atom_id res chain seq x y z
N MET A 1 2.13 -23.83 -6.76
CA MET A 1 1.72 -22.53 -7.32
C MET A 1 1.34 -21.63 -6.15
N ARG A 2 1.84 -20.40 -5.96
CA ARG A 2 2.97 -19.64 -6.54
C ARG A 2 3.07 -18.31 -5.73
N GLY A 3 4.01 -18.22 -4.77
CA GLY A 3 4.57 -16.98 -4.23
C GLY A 3 3.71 -15.95 -3.47
N VAL A 4 2.38 -16.08 -3.42
CA VAL A 4 1.48 -15.05 -2.84
C VAL A 4 0.81 -15.53 -1.56
N LEU A 5 0.84 -14.70 -0.52
CA LEU A 5 0.19 -14.92 0.77
C LEU A 5 -0.92 -13.87 0.97
N ILE A 6 -2.10 -14.30 1.42
CA ILE A 6 -3.26 -13.43 1.64
C ILE A 6 -3.66 -13.54 3.11
N TYR A 7 -3.85 -12.40 3.76
CA TYR A 7 -4.19 -12.30 5.18
C TYR A 7 -5.37 -11.35 5.38
N GLU A 8 -6.18 -11.63 6.42
CA GLU A 8 -7.29 -10.78 6.85
C GLU A 8 -6.98 -10.20 8.24
N TYR A 9 -7.05 -8.87 8.37
CA TYR A 9 -6.97 -8.21 9.67
C TYR A 9 -8.36 -8.21 10.33
N ARG A 10 -8.49 -8.90 11.47
CA ARG A 10 -9.77 -9.12 12.17
C ARG A 10 -10.11 -8.15 13.30
N PRO A 11 -9.15 -7.54 14.03
CA PRO A 11 -9.49 -6.70 15.19
C PRO A 11 -10.32 -5.45 14.86
N ALA A 12 -10.18 -4.89 13.65
CA ALA A 12 -10.94 -3.72 13.21
C ALA A 12 -10.93 -3.59 11.67
N LEU A 13 -11.63 -2.59 11.14
CA LEU A 13 -11.55 -2.25 9.72
C LEU A 13 -10.15 -1.70 9.39
N LEU A 14 -9.43 -2.37 8.49
CA LEU A 14 -8.14 -1.91 7.99
C LEU A 14 -8.36 -0.87 6.86
N HIS A 15 -8.28 0.42 7.20
CA HIS A 15 -8.43 1.51 6.23
C HIS A 15 -7.10 2.05 5.69
N ALA A 16 -6.01 1.33 5.91
CA ALA A 16 -4.70 1.67 5.39
C ALA A 16 -4.60 1.31 3.91
N LYS A 17 -3.96 2.17 3.11
CA LYS A 17 -3.61 1.91 1.72
C LYS A 17 -2.12 2.14 1.61
N THR A 18 -1.40 1.03 1.61
CA THR A 18 0.04 1.02 1.66
C THR A 18 0.57 -0.05 0.71
N MET A 19 1.76 0.20 0.18
CA MET A 19 2.50 -0.77 -0.62
C MET A 19 3.97 -0.64 -0.27
N VAL A 20 4.64 -1.78 -0.10
CA VAL A 20 6.08 -1.87 0.15
C VAL A 20 6.68 -2.79 -0.91
N ILE A 21 7.81 -2.39 -1.48
CA ILE A 21 8.54 -3.12 -2.51
C ILE A 21 9.98 -3.29 -2.04
N ASP A 22 10.41 -4.55 -1.92
CA ASP A 22 11.77 -4.97 -1.59
C ASP A 22 12.38 -4.36 -0.30
N GLY A 23 11.57 -3.73 0.55
CA GLY A 23 12.02 -3.01 1.74
C GLY A 23 12.73 -1.66 1.47
N ILE A 24 12.75 -1.22 0.21
CA ILE A 24 13.48 -0.02 -0.25
C ILE A 24 12.52 1.10 -0.66
N TRP A 25 11.31 0.73 -1.08
CA TRP A 25 10.31 1.68 -1.53
C TRP A 25 8.98 1.41 -0.85
N ALA A 26 8.34 2.46 -0.37
CA ALA A 26 7.01 2.35 0.19
C ALA A 26 6.15 3.58 -0.11
N THR A 27 4.85 3.36 -0.12
CA THR A 27 3.87 4.45 -0.17
C THR A 27 2.77 4.28 0.86
N VAL A 28 2.30 5.41 1.38
CA VAL A 28 1.14 5.51 2.26
C VAL A 28 0.30 6.68 1.76
N GLY A 29 -1.00 6.47 1.61
CA GLY A 29 -1.88 7.55 1.18
C GLY A 29 -3.34 7.17 1.08
N SER A 30 -4.09 7.96 0.33
CA SER A 30 -5.53 7.79 0.16
C SER A 30 -5.89 6.81 -0.97
N THR A 31 -4.98 6.58 -1.92
CA THR A 31 -5.22 5.76 -3.13
C THR A 31 -5.58 4.32 -2.77
N THR A 32 -6.76 3.83 -3.15
CA THR A 32 -7.24 2.46 -2.87
C THR A 32 -6.61 1.35 -3.72
N LEU A 33 -5.51 1.67 -4.42
CA LEU A 33 -4.72 0.77 -5.27
C LEU A 33 -5.55 0.08 -6.39
N ASP A 34 -6.64 0.72 -6.81
CA ASP A 34 -7.46 0.31 -7.93
C ASP A 34 -7.34 1.31 -9.09
N HIS A 35 -7.67 0.85 -10.30
CA HIS A 35 -7.54 1.62 -11.53
C HIS A 35 -8.30 2.95 -11.48
N ARG A 36 -9.45 3.01 -10.78
CA ARG A 36 -10.23 4.25 -10.70
C ARG A 36 -9.52 5.28 -9.83
N SER A 37 -9.02 4.90 -8.66
CA SER A 37 -8.25 5.83 -7.81
C SER A 37 -7.01 6.39 -8.53
N PHE A 38 -6.33 5.57 -9.33
CA PHE A 38 -5.18 6.05 -10.11
C PHE A 38 -5.54 7.03 -11.23
N ALA A 39 -6.74 6.92 -11.81
CA ALA A 39 -7.09 7.66 -13.02
C ALA A 39 -8.05 8.84 -12.79
N LEU A 40 -8.89 8.77 -11.75
CA LEU A 40 -10.08 9.63 -11.65
C LEU A 40 -10.26 10.30 -10.29
N ASN A 41 -9.64 9.80 -9.22
CA ASN A 41 -9.78 10.41 -7.90
C ASN A 41 -8.67 11.42 -7.65
N GLU A 42 -8.99 12.43 -6.83
CA GLU A 42 -7.97 13.30 -6.22
C GLU A 42 -7.36 12.58 -5.02
N GLU A 43 -6.26 11.89 -5.26
CA GLU A 43 -5.55 11.13 -4.23
C GLU A 43 -4.25 11.85 -3.82
N LEU A 44 -3.87 11.71 -2.56
CA LEU A 44 -2.58 12.16 -2.06
C LEU A 44 -1.84 10.99 -1.43
N ASN A 45 -0.63 10.74 -1.93
CA ASN A 45 0.26 9.72 -1.40
C ASN A 45 1.61 10.33 -1.06
N VAL A 46 2.21 9.86 0.03
CA VAL A 46 3.62 10.09 0.35
C VAL A 46 4.40 8.85 -0.09
N VAL A 47 5.57 9.08 -0.67
CA VAL A 47 6.50 8.04 -1.08
C VAL A 47 7.77 8.17 -0.25
N VAL A 48 8.21 7.05 0.33
CA VAL A 48 9.47 6.94 1.04
C VAL A 48 10.38 6.02 0.22
N SER A 49 11.61 6.47 -0.02
CA SER A 49 12.64 5.72 -0.72
C SER A 49 13.89 5.64 0.17
N GLY A 50 14.42 4.45 0.34
CA GLY A 50 15.53 4.16 1.24
C GLY A 50 15.19 3.06 2.24
N ASP A 51 16.22 2.53 2.89
CA ASP A 51 16.08 1.40 3.80
C ASP A 51 15.39 1.81 5.12
N GLY A 52 14.62 0.90 5.72
CA GLY A 52 14.13 1.03 7.10
C GLY A 52 12.67 1.48 7.26
N PHE A 53 11.92 1.69 6.17
CA PHE A 53 10.48 1.94 6.22
C PHE A 53 9.69 0.84 5.51
N GLY A 54 8.74 0.22 6.22
CA GLY A 54 7.91 -0.87 5.68
C GLY A 54 8.51 -2.28 5.77
N CYS A 55 9.67 -2.43 6.45
CA CYS A 55 10.33 -3.69 6.75
C CYS A 55 9.83 -4.33 8.05
#